data_AF-W6MS10-F1
#
_entry.id   AF-W6MS10-F1
#
_cell.length_a   1.000
_cell.length_b   1.000
_cell.length_c   1.000
_cell.angle_alpha   90.00
_cell.angle_beta   90.00
_cell.angle_gamma   90.00
#
_symmetry.space_group_name_H-M   'P 1'
#
loop_
_entity.id
_entity.type
_entity.pdbx_description
1 polymer ?
#
loop_
_entity_poly.entity_id
_entity_poly.type
_entity_poly.pdbx_seq_one_letter_code
_entity_poly.pdbx_strand_id
1 'polypeptide(L)'
;MRLKASLNMSFKLSLNGRVCGISQHFGIFWENLAESKKSVEMSLTMSSTLYSFNDETLSKLRKFRFASARASTMQALVYQIDKKTYEIKTDDEIITSLEELVEEIPDNTPRYIVLSYPIKTKDGLTKSPLLLIYYRPQTSTQDMKMLYAGAVELIREKAGVSK
;
A
#
# COMPACT_ATOMS: atom_id res chain seq x y z
N MET A 1 17.67 -28.52 -44.82
CA MET A 1 18.49 -29.76 -44.81
C MET A 1 19.53 -29.62 -43.70
N ARG A 2 19.30 -30.21 -42.51
CA ARG A 2 19.94 -31.46 -42.00
C ARG A 2 21.47 -31.29 -41.89
N LEU A 3 22.08 -31.18 -40.71
CA LEU A 3 22.57 -32.30 -39.85
C LEU A 3 23.01 -31.68 -38.49
N LYS A 4 22.49 -32.06 -37.31
CA LYS A 4 22.75 -33.25 -36.46
C LYS A 4 24.23 -33.64 -36.28
N ALA A 5 24.77 -33.32 -35.11
CA ALA A 5 25.75 -34.10 -34.35
C ALA A 5 25.20 -34.15 -32.91
N SER A 6 24.80 -35.24 -32.26
CA SER A 6 25.24 -36.65 -32.20
C SER A 6 26.67 -36.83 -31.69
N LEU A 7 26.83 -36.82 -30.38
CA LEU A 7 27.83 -37.65 -29.71
C LEU A 7 27.14 -38.44 -28.59
N ASN A 8 27.03 -39.73 -28.89
CA ASN A 8 26.70 -40.82 -27.98
C ASN A 8 27.79 -40.95 -26.90
N MET A 9 27.39 -41.18 -25.66
CA MET A 9 28.12 -42.14 -24.83
C MET A 9 27.12 -42.94 -24.00
N SER A 10 26.69 -44.04 -24.60
CA SER A 10 25.96 -45.12 -23.95
C SER A 10 26.94 -45.91 -23.08
N PHE A 11 26.74 -45.90 -21.77
CA PHE A 11 27.34 -46.90 -20.88
C PHE A 11 26.31 -48.01 -20.66
N LYS A 12 26.60 -49.18 -21.25
CA LYS A 12 25.79 -50.38 -21.16
C LYS A 12 26.50 -51.32 -20.19
N LEU A 13 25.97 -51.49 -18.99
CA LEU A 13 26.31 -52.61 -18.11
C LEU A 13 25.12 -53.56 -18.07
N SER A 14 25.40 -54.82 -18.39
CA SER A 14 24.45 -55.87 -18.67
C SER A 14 24.71 -57.04 -17.72
N LEU A 15 23.60 -57.64 -17.25
CA LEU A 15 23.45 -58.96 -16.58
C LEU A 15 23.93 -58.99 -15.11
N ASN A 16 23.24 -59.58 -14.13
CA ASN A 16 22.32 -60.72 -14.12
C ASN A 16 21.37 -60.64 -12.90
N GLY A 17 20.18 -61.23 -13.05
CA GLY A 17 19.04 -61.09 -12.15
C GLY A 17 19.18 -61.59 -10.71
N ARG A 18 18.43 -60.94 -9.82
CA ARG A 18 17.63 -61.52 -8.73
C ARG A 18 16.66 -60.46 -8.21
N VAL A 19 15.38 -60.83 -8.13
CA VAL A 19 14.29 -59.99 -7.63
C VAL A 19 14.38 -59.89 -6.11
N CYS A 20 14.33 -58.68 -5.56
CA CYS A 20 13.87 -58.44 -4.20
C CYS A 20 13.31 -57.01 -4.14
N GLY A 21 12.00 -56.88 -3.98
CA GLY A 21 11.35 -55.58 -3.87
C GLY A 21 11.48 -55.03 -2.46
N ILE A 22 11.82 -53.75 -2.32
CA ILE A 22 11.46 -52.91 -1.17
C ILE A 22 11.18 -51.48 -1.68
N SER A 23 9.93 -51.08 -1.47
CA SER A 23 9.33 -49.74 -1.33
C SER A 23 9.92 -48.52 -2.06
N GLN A 24 9.12 -48.01 -2.99
CA GLN A 24 8.98 -46.58 -3.27
C GLN A 24 8.56 -45.86 -1.99
N HIS A 25 9.39 -45.02 -1.38
CA HIS A 25 8.93 -43.97 -0.44
C HIS A 25 10.07 -42.96 -0.17
N PHE A 26 10.72 -42.43 -1.21
CA PHE A 26 11.75 -41.39 -1.04
C PHE A 26 11.79 -40.38 -2.19
N GLY A 27 10.62 -40.11 -2.80
CA GLY A 27 10.49 -39.18 -3.92
C GLY A 27 9.33 -38.17 -3.81
N ILE A 28 8.54 -38.22 -2.73
CA ILE A 28 7.33 -37.37 -2.57
C ILE A 28 7.56 -36.27 -1.51
N PHE A 29 8.71 -36.29 -0.83
CA PHE A 29 9.01 -35.35 0.27
C PHE A 29 9.68 -34.05 -0.20
N TRP A 30 10.31 -34.04 -1.37
CA TRP A 30 11.04 -32.88 -1.90
C TRP A 30 10.28 -32.04 -2.93
N GLU A 31 9.08 -32.49 -3.35
CA GLU A 31 8.18 -31.73 -4.22
C GLU A 31 7.12 -30.96 -3.41
N ASN A 32 6.77 -31.46 -2.22
CA ASN A 32 5.84 -30.79 -1.29
C ASN A 32 6.44 -29.60 -0.53
N LEU A 33 7.76 -29.42 -0.52
CA LEU A 33 8.40 -28.27 0.16
C LEU A 33 8.41 -27.00 -0.72
N ALA A 34 8.26 -27.16 -2.03
CA ALA A 34 8.17 -26.05 -3.00
C ALA A 34 6.73 -25.48 -3.09
N GLU A 35 5.72 -26.29 -2.79
CA GLU A 35 4.31 -25.85 -2.70
C GLU A 35 4.06 -24.99 -1.45
N SER A 36 4.76 -25.27 -0.35
CA SER A 36 4.50 -24.61 0.95
C SER A 36 5.08 -23.20 1.04
N LYS A 37 6.11 -22.86 0.24
CA LYS A 37 6.64 -21.48 0.17
C LYS A 37 5.81 -20.54 -0.71
N LYS A 38 4.79 -21.04 -1.41
CA LYS A 38 3.86 -20.23 -2.20
C LYS A 38 2.61 -19.78 -1.42
N SER A 39 2.47 -20.19 -0.15
CA SER A 39 1.34 -19.81 0.71
C SER A 39 1.64 -18.66 1.69
N VAL A 40 2.86 -18.09 1.65
CA VAL A 40 3.21 -16.86 2.40
C VAL A 40 3.55 -15.74 1.41
N GLU A 41 2.74 -15.61 0.37
CA GLU A 41 2.53 -14.33 -0.30
C GLU A 41 1.02 -14.08 -0.27
N MET A 42 0.54 -13.78 0.94
CA MET A 42 -0.80 -13.26 1.17
C MET A 42 -0.87 -11.91 0.45
N SER A 43 -1.26 -11.93 -0.83
CA SER A 43 -1.73 -10.73 -1.51
C SER A 43 -2.96 -10.25 -0.76
N LEU A 44 -2.74 -9.31 0.17
CA LEU A 44 -3.79 -8.58 0.85
C LEU A 44 -4.36 -7.52 -0.11
N THR A 45 -4.77 -7.95 -1.30
CA THR A 45 -5.72 -7.20 -2.12
C THR A 45 -7.11 -7.54 -1.60
N MET A 46 -7.44 -7.02 -0.41
CA MET A 46 -8.81 -6.92 0.06
C MET A 46 -9.52 -5.85 -0.77
N SER A 47 -9.83 -6.17 -2.03
CA SER A 47 -10.58 -5.30 -2.94
C SER A 47 -12.08 -5.56 -2.81
N SER A 48 -12.60 -5.38 -1.60
CA SER A 48 -13.98 -4.95 -1.42
C SER A 48 -13.89 -3.54 -0.84
N THR A 49 -13.84 -2.55 -1.72
CA THR A 49 -13.75 -1.13 -1.34
C THR A 49 -15.01 -0.74 -0.58
N LEU A 50 -14.99 -0.86 0.75
CA LEU A 50 -16.10 -0.44 1.63
C LEU A 50 -16.25 1.07 1.69
N TYR A 51 -15.20 1.81 1.34
CA TYR A 51 -15.15 3.27 1.42
C TYR A 51 -15.19 3.89 0.04
N SER A 52 -16.14 4.78 -0.20
CA SER A 52 -16.27 5.49 -1.47
C SER A 52 -15.66 6.89 -1.39
N PHE A 53 -15.12 7.34 -2.51
CA PHE A 53 -14.73 8.72 -2.72
C PHE A 53 -15.76 9.40 -3.61
N ASN A 54 -16.20 10.59 -3.22
CA ASN A 54 -16.95 11.45 -4.13
C ASN A 54 -16.00 12.07 -5.18
N ASP A 55 -16.51 12.29 -6.39
CA ASP A 55 -15.75 12.90 -7.49
C ASP A 55 -15.31 14.34 -7.16
N GLU A 56 -16.09 15.04 -6.34
CA GLU A 56 -15.75 16.36 -5.82
C GLU A 56 -14.50 16.30 -4.93
N THR A 57 -14.45 15.35 -3.99
CA THR A 57 -13.33 15.13 -3.08
C THR A 57 -12.05 14.79 -3.86
N LEU A 58 -12.16 13.94 -4.89
CA LEU A 58 -11.03 13.60 -5.76
C LEU A 58 -10.56 14.81 -6.59
N SER A 59 -11.48 15.61 -7.08
CA SER A 59 -11.16 16.84 -7.81
C SER A 59 -10.44 17.86 -6.91
N LYS A 60 -10.86 17.99 -5.65
CA LYS A 60 -10.18 18.82 -4.64
C LYS A 60 -8.77 18.32 -4.37
N LEU A 61 -8.58 17.01 -4.17
CA LEU A 61 -7.27 16.39 -3.96
C LEU A 61 -6.32 16.63 -5.16
N ARG A 62 -6.83 16.48 -6.38
CA ARG A 62 -6.06 16.78 -7.61
C ARG A 62 -5.65 18.25 -7.67
N LYS A 63 -6.59 19.18 -7.42
CA LYS A 63 -6.33 20.63 -7.37
C LYS A 63 -5.27 20.96 -6.32
N PHE A 64 -5.40 20.39 -5.12
CA PHE A 64 -4.44 20.57 -4.03
C PHE A 64 -3.03 20.12 -4.41
N ARG A 65 -2.88 18.95 -5.03
CA ARG A 65 -1.58 18.45 -5.50
C ARG A 65 -0.89 19.42 -6.47
N PHE A 66 -1.66 20.05 -7.37
CA PHE A 66 -1.10 21.02 -8.32
C PHE A 66 -0.88 22.41 -7.72
N ALA A 67 -1.75 22.84 -6.80
CA ALA A 67 -1.64 24.11 -6.09
C ALA A 67 -0.40 24.12 -5.19
N SER A 68 -0.22 23.06 -4.40
CA SER A 68 0.86 23.00 -3.42
C SER A 68 2.25 22.88 -4.03
N ALA A 69 2.35 22.36 -5.26
CA ALA A 69 3.62 22.34 -5.99
C ALA A 69 4.18 23.75 -6.27
N ARG A 70 3.35 24.79 -6.21
CA ARG A 70 3.73 26.19 -6.46
C ARG A 70 3.71 27.06 -5.21
N ALA A 71 3.08 26.60 -4.13
CA ALA A 71 2.95 27.35 -2.90
C ALA A 71 4.30 27.42 -2.15
N SER A 72 4.62 28.59 -1.61
CA SER A 72 5.79 28.77 -0.73
C SER A 72 5.45 28.59 0.75
N THR A 73 4.16 28.57 1.10
CA THR A 73 3.66 28.31 2.45
C THR A 73 3.26 26.85 2.59
N MET A 74 3.25 26.35 3.82
CA MET A 74 2.66 25.07 4.10
C MET A 74 1.17 25.08 3.71
N GLN A 75 0.67 23.95 3.22
CA GLN A 75 -0.76 23.77 2.97
C GLN A 75 -1.19 22.41 3.47
N ALA A 76 -2.35 22.33 4.11
CA ALA A 76 -2.92 21.10 4.64
C ALA A 76 -4.40 20.96 4.24
N LEU A 77 -4.80 19.72 3.98
CA LEU A 77 -6.20 19.32 3.85
C LEU A 77 -6.53 18.24 4.87
N VAL A 78 -7.65 18.40 5.54
CA VAL A 78 -8.16 17.44 6.54
C VAL A 78 -9.29 16.63 5.93
N TYR A 79 -9.18 15.31 6.02
CA TYR A 79 -10.18 14.36 5.56
C TYR A 79 -10.83 13.63 6.73
N GLN A 80 -12.13 13.41 6.60
CA GLN A 80 -12.97 12.67 7.53
C GLN A 80 -13.79 11.60 6.81
N ILE A 81 -14.14 10.56 7.56
CA ILE A 81 -15.06 9.53 7.10
C ILE A 81 -16.39 9.69 7.81
N ASP A 82 -17.45 9.74 7.02
CA ASP A 82 -18.82 9.69 7.53
C ASP A 82 -19.20 8.25 7.90
N LYS A 83 -19.55 8.03 9.17
CA LYS A 83 -19.90 6.69 9.69
C LYS A 83 -21.15 6.07 9.05
N LYS A 84 -22.02 6.91 8.48
CA LYS A 84 -23.32 6.47 7.93
C LYS A 84 -23.19 6.02 6.48
N THR A 85 -22.49 6.80 5.67
CA THR A 85 -22.35 6.58 4.23
C THR A 85 -21.03 5.90 3.86
N TYR A 86 -20.06 5.83 4.80
CA TYR A 86 -18.70 5.36 4.56
C TYR A 86 -17.97 6.15 3.46
N GLU A 87 -18.41 7.38 3.22
CA GLU A 87 -17.79 8.29 2.27
C GLU A 87 -16.66 9.09 2.93
N ILE A 88 -15.56 9.25 2.20
CA ILE A 88 -14.48 10.13 2.59
C ILE A 88 -14.77 11.55 2.09
N LYS A 89 -14.92 12.47 3.03
CA LYS A 89 -15.19 13.90 2.79
C LYS A 89 -14.01 14.75 3.22
N THR A 90 -13.89 15.89 2.56
CA THR A 90 -12.94 16.95 2.89
C THR A 90 -13.71 18.25 2.97
N ASP A 91 -13.29 19.08 3.91
CA ASP A 91 -13.76 20.45 3.99
C ASP A 91 -13.06 21.28 2.90
N ASP A 92 -13.65 22.42 2.53
CA ASP A 92 -13.16 23.26 1.42
C ASP A 92 -11.99 24.16 1.81
N GLU A 93 -11.73 24.29 3.10
CA GLU A 93 -10.74 25.21 3.64
C GLU A 93 -9.34 24.59 3.63
N ILE A 94 -8.41 25.28 2.96
CA ILE A 94 -6.99 24.90 2.94
C ILE A 94 -6.31 25.64 4.08
N ILE A 95 -5.79 24.88 5.04
CA ILE A 95 -5.09 25.43 6.20
C ILE A 95 -3.65 25.73 5.80
N THR A 96 -3.16 26.92 6.17
CA THR A 96 -1.83 27.40 5.72
C THR A 96 -0.77 27.47 6.82
N SER A 97 -1.19 27.55 8.08
CA SER A 97 -0.29 27.57 9.25
C SER A 97 -0.36 26.26 10.04
N LEU A 98 0.70 25.97 10.81
CA LEU A 98 0.73 24.78 11.67
C LEU A 98 -0.17 24.96 12.88
N GLU A 99 -0.27 26.19 13.38
CA GLU A 99 -1.06 26.56 14.54
C GLU A 99 -2.55 26.36 14.26
N GLU A 100 -3.06 26.89 13.13
CA GLU A 100 -4.44 26.64 12.69
C GLU A 100 -4.70 25.15 12.47
N LEU A 101 -3.70 24.41 11.95
CA LEU A 101 -3.84 22.98 11.72
C LEU A 101 -4.02 22.22 13.04
N VAL A 102 -3.29 22.59 14.09
CA VAL A 102 -3.42 21.96 15.41
C VAL A 102 -4.77 22.27 16.04
N GLU A 103 -5.29 23.49 15.87
CA GLU A 103 -6.60 23.89 16.39
C GLU A 103 -7.77 23.20 15.67
N GLU A 104 -7.66 23.00 14.36
CA GLU A 104 -8.70 22.35 13.54
C GLU A 104 -8.75 20.83 13.78
N ILE A 105 -7.66 20.23 14.27
CA ILE A 105 -7.62 18.79 14.52
C ILE A 105 -8.40 18.45 15.80
N PRO A 106 -9.45 17.60 15.73
CA PRO A 106 -10.19 17.20 16.90
C PRO A 106 -9.43 16.16 17.75
N ASP A 107 -9.37 16.36 19.06
CA ASP A 107 -8.70 15.45 19.99
C ASP A 107 -9.41 14.12 20.22
N ASN A 108 -10.66 13.97 19.80
CA ASN A 108 -11.49 12.80 20.12
C ASN A 108 -11.71 11.85 18.93
N THR A 109 -11.40 12.29 17.70
CA THR A 109 -11.68 11.50 16.48
C THR A 109 -10.44 11.40 15.59
N PRO A 110 -10.16 10.22 15.01
CA PRO A 110 -9.07 10.09 14.06
C PRO A 110 -9.35 10.92 12.79
N ARG A 111 -8.30 11.48 12.18
CA ARG A 111 -8.37 12.25 10.94
C ARG A 111 -7.19 11.89 10.03
N TYR A 112 -7.39 12.05 8.73
CA TYR A 112 -6.27 12.04 7.79
C TYR A 112 -5.94 13.45 7.38
N ILE A 113 -4.66 13.77 7.38
CA ILE A 113 -4.18 15.09 6.99
C ILE A 113 -3.25 14.87 5.81
N VAL A 114 -3.57 15.47 4.68
CA VAL A 114 -2.66 15.55 3.54
C VAL A 114 -1.94 16.88 3.65
N LEU A 115 -0.69 16.80 4.08
CA LEU A 115 0.16 17.94 4.34
C LEU A 115 1.15 18.10 3.20
N SER A 116 1.33 19.34 2.73
CA SER A 116 2.44 19.68 1.87
C SER A 116 3.30 20.73 2.55
N TYR A 117 4.56 20.36 2.74
CA TYR A 117 5.52 21.17 3.47
C TYR A 117 6.67 21.56 2.54
N PRO A 118 6.73 22.81 2.06
CA PRO A 118 7.81 23.26 1.17
C PRO A 118 9.14 23.31 1.92
N ILE A 119 10.08 22.46 1.53
CA ILE A 119 11.44 22.41 2.08
C ILE A 119 12.43 23.06 1.10
N LYS A 120 13.28 23.95 1.62
CA LYS A 120 14.40 24.50 0.87
C LYS A 120 15.61 23.59 1.08
N THR A 121 16.11 23.02 -0.02
CA THR A 121 17.37 22.26 -0.01
C THR A 121 18.56 23.23 0.07
N LYS A 122 19.72 22.77 0.52
CA LYS A 122 20.97 23.56 0.57
C LYS A 122 21.34 24.20 -0.79
N ASP A 123 20.89 23.57 -1.88
CA ASP A 123 21.11 24.02 -3.26
C ASP A 123 20.14 25.13 -3.72
N GLY A 124 19.28 25.65 -2.82
CA GLY A 124 18.31 26.71 -3.13
C GLY A 124 17.05 26.23 -3.85
N LEU A 125 16.98 24.97 -4.25
CA LEU A 125 15.78 24.36 -4.81
C LEU A 125 14.73 24.12 -3.71
N THR A 126 13.49 24.53 -4.00
CA THR A 126 12.34 24.24 -3.14
C THR A 126 11.66 22.97 -3.62
N LYS A 127 11.56 21.98 -2.75
CA LYS A 127 10.79 20.75 -2.99
C LYS A 127 9.59 20.77 -2.07
N SER A 128 8.40 20.46 -2.58
CA SER A 128 7.18 20.38 -1.78
C SER A 128 6.71 18.93 -1.69
N PRO A 129 7.30 18.08 -0.83
CA PRO A 129 6.81 16.72 -0.61
C PRO A 129 5.37 16.75 -0.10
N LEU A 130 4.59 15.76 -0.54
CA LEU A 130 3.25 15.49 -0.05
C LEU A 130 3.32 14.38 1.00
N LEU A 131 2.77 14.63 2.18
CA LEU A 131 2.79 13.73 3.32
C LEU A 131 1.36 13.39 3.71
N LEU A 132 1.10 12.10 3.93
CA LEU A 132 -0.15 11.64 4.54
C LEU A 132 0.11 11.39 6.02
N ILE A 133 -0.47 12.22 6.88
CA ILE A 133 -0.41 12.07 8.34
C ILE A 133 -1.71 11.39 8.77
N TYR A 134 -1.56 10.24 9.45
CA TYR A 134 -2.66 9.54 10.07
C TYR A 134 -2.70 9.88 11.57
N TYR A 135 -3.53 10.85 11.94
CA TYR A 135 -3.70 11.26 13.33
C TYR A 135 -4.73 10.38 14.03
N ARG A 136 -4.31 9.71 15.11
CA ARG A 136 -5.16 8.81 15.88
C ARG A 136 -5.01 9.07 17.37
N PRO A 137 -5.90 9.89 17.98
CA PRO A 137 -5.82 10.17 19.40
C PRO A 137 -6.21 8.95 20.24
N GLN A 138 -5.66 8.86 21.45
CA GLN A 138 -5.90 7.73 22.35
C GLN A 138 -7.34 7.65 22.85
N THR A 139 -8.00 8.80 23.02
CA THR A 139 -9.39 8.98 23.50
C THR A 139 -10.45 8.52 22.51
N SER A 140 -10.09 8.30 21.23
CA SER A 140 -11.05 7.83 20.22
C SER A 140 -11.56 6.41 20.49
N THR A 141 -12.83 6.16 20.16
CA THR A 141 -13.45 4.84 20.33
C THR A 141 -12.79 3.80 19.41
N GLN A 142 -12.77 2.54 19.86
CA GLN A 142 -12.09 1.45 19.13
C GLN A 142 -12.67 1.26 17.73
N ASP A 143 -13.99 1.37 17.57
CA ASP A 143 -14.68 1.25 16.29
C ASP A 143 -14.18 2.30 15.28
N MET A 144 -13.94 3.53 15.73
CA MET A 144 -13.39 4.60 14.87
C MET A 144 -11.95 4.32 14.48
N LYS A 145 -11.14 3.82 15.41
CA LYS A 145 -9.75 3.45 15.11
C LYS A 145 -9.68 2.36 14.04
N MET A 146 -10.55 1.34 14.14
CA MET A 146 -10.62 0.26 13.16
C MET A 146 -11.13 0.74 11.80
N LEU A 147 -12.17 1.58 11.77
CA LEU A 147 -12.72 2.15 10.54
C LEU A 147 -11.65 2.94 9.78
N TYR A 148 -10.95 3.84 10.47
CA TYR A 148 -9.87 4.60 9.84
C TYR A 148 -8.64 3.72 9.50
N ALA A 149 -8.35 2.67 10.26
CA ALA A 149 -7.28 1.74 9.88
C ALA A 149 -7.57 1.05 8.54
N GLY A 150 -8.83 0.70 8.26
CA GLY A 150 -9.23 0.06 7.01
C GLY A 150 -9.16 0.95 5.77
N ALA A 151 -9.31 2.27 5.93
CA ALA A 151 -9.31 3.23 4.81
C ALA A 151 -7.94 3.88 4.53
N VAL A 152 -6.92 3.64 5.36
CA VAL A 152 -5.55 4.21 5.21
C VAL A 152 -4.98 3.93 3.82
N GLU A 153 -5.08 2.68 3.36
CA GLU A 153 -4.44 2.27 2.10
C GLU A 153 -5.14 2.91 0.90
N LEU A 154 -6.47 2.98 0.95
CA LEU A 154 -7.26 3.63 -0.11
C LEU A 154 -6.89 5.11 -0.23
N ILE A 155 -6.76 5.83 0.89
CA ILE A 155 -6.38 7.25 0.88
C ILE A 155 -4.95 7.43 0.39
N ARG A 156 -4.02 6.55 0.79
CA ARG A 156 -2.63 6.57 0.31
C ARG A 156 -2.57 6.43 -1.20
N GLU A 157 -3.31 5.47 -1.76
CA GLU A 157 -3.39 5.24 -3.20
C GLU A 157 -3.94 6.47 -3.93
N LYS A 158 -5.05 7.04 -3.46
CA LYS A 158 -5.68 8.22 -4.11
C LYS A 158 -4.86 9.49 -3.96
N ALA A 159 -4.19 9.69 -2.83
CA ALA A 159 -3.29 10.82 -2.61
C ALA A 159 -1.99 10.72 -3.41
N GLY A 160 -1.62 9.51 -3.88
CA GLY A 160 -0.39 9.29 -4.64
C GLY A 160 0.87 9.53 -3.81
N VAL A 161 0.77 9.35 -2.49
CA VAL A 161 1.92 9.49 -1.57
C VAL A 161 2.74 8.20 -1.64
N SER A 162 4.01 8.31 -2.04
CA SER A 162 4.90 7.16 -2.19
C SER A 162 5.11 6.43 -0.86
N LYS A 163 5.35 5.11 -0.97
CA LYS A 163 5.69 4.24 0.17
C LYS A 163 7.07 4.55 0.72
#